data_AF-A0A7J5A4I4-F1
#
_entry.id   AF-A0A7J5A4I4-F1
#
_cell.length_a   1.000
_cell.length_b   1.000
_cell.length_c   1.000
_cell.angle_alpha   90.00
_cell.angle_beta   90.00
_cell.angle_gamma   90.00
#
_symmetry.space_group_name_H-M   'P 1'
#
loop_
_entity.id
_entity.type
_entity.pdbx_description
1 polymer ?
#
loop_
_entity_poly.entity_id
_entity_poly.type
_entity_poly.pdbx_seq_one_letter_code
_entity_poly.pdbx_strand_id
1 'polypeptide(L)'
;MALVVTAALLVPATPASAVGQPVKICFQVGEFGGRPIFDCHEIVLPEFKPRPIGPIECLSCPPVYELWDRIDPEKRFEYLNRLGRGMSLLGEAAQAVDPIKAERLRELATESFWSSAKLLEGSEVKLRQVGWADLENEKFHGDPDPQPSLVASGENLVGGLELMQKALGDPQPEPNIAAAMARFDQAYKDLGTLFAG
;
A
#
# COMPACT_ATOMS: atom_id res chain seq x y z
N MET A 1 55.43 -25.55 10.45
CA MET A 1 54.13 -26.01 9.94
C MET A 1 53.12 -24.89 10.19
N ALA A 2 52.65 -24.22 9.15
CA ALA A 2 51.66 -23.16 9.26
C ALA A 2 50.26 -23.78 9.05
N LEU A 3 49.37 -23.60 10.03
CA LEU A 3 47.95 -23.93 9.93
C LEU A 3 47.23 -22.77 9.24
N VAL A 4 46.68 -23.02 8.06
CA VAL A 4 45.76 -22.10 7.38
C VAL A 4 44.36 -22.46 7.84
N VAL A 5 43.71 -21.56 8.58
CA VAL A 5 42.30 -21.68 8.98
C VAL A 5 41.46 -21.07 7.86
N THR A 6 40.76 -21.90 7.10
CA THR A 6 39.83 -21.46 6.07
C THR A 6 38.51 -21.07 6.74
N ALA A 7 38.25 -19.77 6.87
CA ALA A 7 36.95 -19.28 7.32
C ALA A 7 35.93 -19.43 6.18
N ALA A 8 35.00 -20.37 6.32
CA ALA A 8 33.82 -20.44 5.46
C ALA A 8 32.89 -19.28 5.82
N LEU A 9 32.80 -18.28 4.93
CA LEU A 9 31.79 -17.24 5.01
C LEU A 9 30.42 -17.86 4.71
N LEU A 10 29.63 -18.08 5.77
CA LEU A 10 28.21 -18.37 5.64
C LEU A 10 27.51 -17.08 5.19
N VAL A 11 27.27 -16.95 3.89
CA VAL A 11 26.35 -15.94 3.37
C VAL A 11 24.96 -16.28 3.92
N PRO A 12 24.26 -15.38 4.62
CA PRO A 12 22.90 -15.64 5.06
C PRO A 12 22.05 -15.86 3.82
N ALA A 13 21.40 -17.03 3.74
CA ALA A 13 20.40 -17.29 2.72
C ALA A 13 19.32 -16.21 2.86
N THR A 14 19.17 -15.39 1.83
CA THR A 14 17.95 -14.60 1.65
C THR A 14 16.78 -15.58 1.74
N PRO A 15 15.80 -15.38 2.66
CA PRO A 15 14.68 -16.30 2.77
C PRO A 15 13.95 -16.31 1.43
N ALA A 16 14.01 -17.46 0.75
CA ALA A 16 13.42 -17.73 -0.56
C ALA A 16 11.88 -17.85 -0.47
N SER A 17 11.21 -16.90 0.19
CA SER A 17 9.82 -17.08 0.63
C SER A 17 8.94 -15.85 0.41
N ALA A 18 9.13 -15.18 -0.73
CA ALA A 18 8.11 -14.36 -1.37
C ALA A 18 8.21 -14.59 -2.89
N VAL A 19 7.24 -15.29 -3.47
CA VAL A 19 7.19 -15.65 -4.91
C VAL A 19 6.61 -14.48 -5.73
N GLY A 20 7.01 -13.25 -5.40
CA GLY A 20 6.37 -12.04 -5.91
C GLY A 20 7.36 -10.94 -6.24
N GLN A 21 6.87 -9.95 -7.01
CA GLN A 21 7.64 -8.79 -7.42
C GLN A 21 7.22 -7.57 -6.59
N PRO A 22 8.17 -6.85 -5.96
CA PRO A 22 7.85 -5.62 -5.24
C PRO A 22 7.47 -4.52 -6.24
N VAL A 23 6.39 -3.82 -5.93
CA VAL A 23 6.00 -2.57 -6.59
C VAL A 23 5.88 -1.46 -5.56
N LYS A 24 6.12 -0.23 -5.99
CA LYS A 24 5.96 0.95 -5.15
C LYS A 24 4.62 1.60 -5.44
N ILE A 25 3.87 1.93 -4.40
CA ILE A 25 2.72 2.83 -4.48
C ILE A 25 2.98 4.02 -3.58
N CYS A 26 2.31 5.14 -3.83
CA CYS A 26 2.46 6.33 -3.01
C CYS A 26 1.12 6.91 -2.57
N PHE A 27 1.14 7.64 -1.46
CA PHE A 27 0.07 8.52 -1.02
C PHE A 27 0.58 9.96 -1.02
N GLN A 28 -0.21 10.88 -1.56
CA GLN A 28 0.11 12.30 -1.42
C GLN A 28 -0.31 12.79 -0.02
N VAL A 29 0.69 13.05 0.82
CA VAL A 29 0.50 13.39 2.24
C VAL A 29 0.44 14.90 2.48
N GLY A 30 0.87 15.72 1.53
CA GLY A 30 0.82 17.18 1.63
C GLY A 30 1.52 17.87 0.47
N GLU A 31 1.81 19.16 0.66
CA GLU A 31 2.55 20.00 -0.28
C GLU A 31 3.45 20.96 0.51
N PHE A 32 4.67 21.19 0.03
CA PHE A 32 5.59 22.19 0.57
C PHE A 32 6.19 23.02 -0.57
N GLY A 33 5.96 24.34 -0.54
CA GLY A 33 6.49 25.25 -1.55
C GLY A 33 6.03 24.93 -2.99
N GLY A 34 4.79 24.47 -3.17
CA GLY A 34 4.26 24.09 -4.48
C GLY A 34 4.64 22.67 -4.92
N ARG A 35 5.32 21.89 -4.07
CA ARG A 35 5.78 20.53 -4.40
C ARG A 35 5.03 19.49 -3.58
N PRO A 36 4.43 18.46 -4.19
CA PRO A 36 3.77 17.39 -3.46
C PRO A 36 4.76 16.61 -2.62
N ILE A 37 4.32 16.21 -1.43
CA ILE A 37 5.04 15.29 -0.56
C ILE A 37 4.35 13.93 -0.70
N PHE A 38 5.14 12.90 -0.98
CA PHE A 38 4.67 11.54 -1.12
C PHE A 38 5.19 10.65 0.01
N ASP A 39 4.31 9.81 0.55
CA ASP A 39 4.69 8.68 1.39
C ASP A 39 4.49 7.39 0.60
N CYS A 40 5.57 6.65 0.38
CA CYS A 40 5.59 5.54 -0.57
C CYS A 40 5.93 4.22 0.11
N HIS A 41 5.21 3.17 -0.30
CA HIS A 41 5.24 1.85 0.31
C HIS A 41 5.51 0.79 -0.74
N GLU A 42 6.31 -0.21 -0.39
CA GLU A 42 6.53 -1.39 -1.23
C GLU A 42 5.44 -2.42 -0.95
N ILE A 43 4.79 -2.90 -2.00
CA ILE A 43 3.79 -3.96 -1.95
C ILE A 43 4.28 -5.10 -2.81
N VAL A 44 4.32 -6.30 -2.26
CA VAL A 44 4.67 -7.50 -3.03
C VAL A 44 3.44 -7.97 -3.79
N LEU A 45 3.49 -7.94 -5.12
CA LEU A 45 2.48 -8.51 -6.00
C LEU A 45 2.93 -9.88 -6.54
N PRO A 46 2.03 -10.74 -7.06
CA PRO A 46 2.45 -11.92 -7.81
C PRO A 46 3.33 -11.52 -8.99
N GLU A 47 4.16 -12.44 -9.51
CA GLU A 47 4.96 -12.15 -10.71
C GLU A 47 4.09 -11.65 -11.89
N PHE A 48 4.51 -10.57 -12.53
CA PHE A 48 3.89 -10.00 -13.72
C PHE A 48 4.97 -9.61 -14.72
N LYS A 49 4.60 -9.45 -16.00
CA LYS A 49 5.51 -8.88 -17.00
C LYS A 49 5.38 -7.36 -16.95
N PRO A 50 6.42 -6.61 -16.53
CA PRO A 50 6.30 -5.17 -16.42
C PRO A 50 5.96 -4.56 -17.78
N ARG A 51 4.90 -3.77 -17.80
CA ARG A 51 4.62 -2.84 -18.89
C ARG A 51 4.92 -1.43 -18.40
N PRO A 52 5.35 -0.50 -19.28
CA PRO A 52 5.43 0.89 -18.90
C PRO A 52 4.06 1.33 -18.39
N ILE A 53 4.03 1.79 -17.15
CA ILE A 53 2.84 2.29 -16.48
C ILE A 53 3.05 3.78 -16.23
N GLY A 54 2.02 4.57 -16.54
CA GLY A 54 2.07 6.02 -16.36
C GLY A 54 2.59 6.81 -17.55
N PRO A 55 2.89 8.10 -17.33
CA PRO A 55 3.17 9.06 -18.39
C PRO A 55 4.51 8.77 -19.07
N ILE A 56 4.65 9.18 -20.34
CA ILE A 56 5.87 8.98 -21.14
C ILE A 56 7.08 9.64 -20.48
N GLU A 57 6.83 10.75 -19.78
CA GLU A 57 7.80 11.52 -19.02
C GLU A 57 8.38 10.74 -17.85
N CYS A 58 7.68 9.71 -17.35
CA CYS A 58 8.10 8.91 -16.20
C CYS A 58 7.50 7.50 -16.24
N LEU A 59 8.04 6.67 -17.14
CA LEU A 59 7.58 5.29 -17.40
C LEU A 59 7.75 4.31 -16.21
N SER A 60 8.44 4.73 -15.15
CA SER A 60 8.65 3.99 -13.92
C SER A 60 8.06 4.69 -12.68
N CYS A 61 7.22 5.70 -12.88
CA CYS A 61 6.57 6.38 -11.77
C CYS A 61 5.65 5.42 -11.02
N PRO A 62 5.71 5.36 -9.68
CA PRO A 62 4.72 4.63 -8.92
C PRO A 62 3.33 5.29 -9.05
N PRO A 63 2.25 4.50 -9.06
CA PRO A 63 0.91 5.04 -8.91
C PRO A 63 0.78 5.73 -7.56
N VAL A 64 -0.01 6.80 -7.53
CA VAL A 64 -0.27 7.58 -6.33
C VAL A 64 -1.76 7.82 -6.13
N TYR A 65 -2.18 7.75 -4.87
CA TYR A 65 -3.52 8.09 -4.43
C TYR A 65 -3.48 9.42 -3.68
N GLU A 66 -4.21 10.42 -4.17
CA GLU A 66 -4.53 11.60 -3.38
C GLU A 66 -5.87 11.38 -2.69
N LEU A 67 -5.82 11.12 -1.38
CA LEU A 67 -7.01 11.04 -0.56
C LEU A 67 -7.34 12.43 -0.02
N TRP A 68 -8.62 12.83 -0.03
CA TRP A 68 -9.07 14.03 0.66
C TRP A 68 -9.61 13.64 2.04
N ASP A 69 -9.26 14.42 3.05
CA ASP A 69 -9.70 14.24 4.44
C ASP A 69 -9.75 15.60 5.15
N ARG A 70 -10.24 15.61 6.40
CA ARG A 70 -10.30 16.80 7.26
C ARG A 70 -9.56 16.58 8.58
N ILE A 71 -8.33 16.08 8.51
CA ILE A 71 -7.49 15.88 9.68
C ILE A 71 -6.24 16.75 9.64
N ASP A 72 -5.61 16.91 10.80
CA ASP A 72 -4.36 17.66 10.90
C ASP A 72 -3.26 17.02 10.01
N PRO A 73 -2.43 17.81 9.32
CA PRO A 73 -1.40 17.28 8.42
C PRO A 73 -0.43 16.28 9.06
N GLU A 74 -0.12 16.44 10.34
CA GLU A 74 0.72 15.49 11.09
C GLU A 74 0.03 14.12 11.23
N LYS A 75 -1.27 14.11 11.58
CA LYS A 75 -2.07 12.88 11.62
C LYS A 75 -2.25 12.27 10.23
N ARG A 76 -2.31 13.12 9.19
CA ARG A 76 -2.42 12.71 7.79
C ARG A 76 -1.26 11.84 7.35
N PHE A 77 -0.04 12.27 7.66
CA PHE A 77 1.15 11.48 7.40
C PHE A 77 1.06 10.13 8.13
N GLU A 78 0.68 10.13 9.41
CA GLU A 78 0.66 8.89 10.18
C GLU A 78 -0.40 7.90 9.70
N TYR A 79 -1.65 8.31 9.45
CA TYR A 79 -2.67 7.34 9.04
C TYR A 79 -2.39 6.78 7.64
N LEU A 80 -1.86 7.58 6.72
CA LEU A 80 -1.49 7.12 5.38
C LEU A 80 -0.30 6.16 5.44
N ASN A 81 0.68 6.42 6.32
CA ASN A 81 1.76 5.48 6.59
C ASN A 81 1.24 4.14 7.16
N ARG A 82 0.25 4.16 8.08
CA ARG A 82 -0.39 2.94 8.59
C ARG A 82 -1.20 2.22 7.51
N LEU A 83 -1.88 2.95 6.63
CA LEU A 83 -2.61 2.40 5.49
C LEU A 83 -1.65 1.69 4.52
N GLY A 84 -0.59 2.38 4.11
CA GLY A 84 0.46 1.83 3.24
C GLY A 84 1.12 0.59 3.82
N ARG A 85 1.50 0.63 5.11
CA ARG A 85 2.03 -0.54 5.82
C ARG A 85 1.04 -1.71 5.84
N GLY A 86 -0.26 -1.44 6.02
CA GLY A 86 -1.28 -2.48 5.96
C GLY A 86 -1.32 -3.15 4.58
N MET A 87 -1.20 -2.37 3.51
CA MET A 87 -1.12 -2.89 2.14
C MET A 87 0.16 -3.70 1.88
N SER A 88 1.31 -3.26 2.40
CA SER A 88 2.57 -4.01 2.32
C SER A 88 2.44 -5.38 2.99
N LEU A 89 1.95 -5.42 4.23
CA LEU A 89 1.72 -6.65 4.99
C LEU A 89 0.70 -7.56 4.30
N LEU A 90 -0.34 -6.98 3.67
CA LEU A 90 -1.32 -7.74 2.92
C LEU A 90 -0.72 -8.39 1.67
N GLY A 91 0.15 -7.69 0.96
CA GLY A 91 0.90 -8.26 -0.17
C GLY A 91 1.83 -9.38 0.26
N GLU A 92 2.59 -9.18 1.35
CA GLU A 92 3.41 -10.25 1.94
C GLU A 92 2.58 -11.47 2.35
N ALA A 93 1.42 -11.25 2.98
CA ALA A 93 0.50 -12.31 3.36
C ALA A 93 0.02 -13.11 2.13
N ALA A 94 -0.33 -12.40 1.06
CA ALA A 94 -0.81 -13.02 -0.18
C ALA A 94 0.26 -13.84 -0.91
N GLN A 95 1.54 -13.55 -0.69
CA GLN A 95 2.67 -14.26 -1.31
C GLN A 95 3.34 -15.29 -0.37
N ALA A 96 2.89 -15.40 0.87
CA ALA A 96 3.46 -16.33 1.84
C ALA A 96 3.07 -17.78 1.53
N VAL A 97 4.07 -18.66 1.44
CA VAL A 97 3.88 -20.11 1.22
C VAL A 97 3.39 -20.81 2.49
N ASP A 98 3.87 -20.38 3.66
CA ASP A 98 3.47 -20.92 4.95
C ASP A 98 2.12 -20.31 5.37
N PRO A 99 1.06 -21.11 5.55
CA PRO A 99 -0.26 -20.62 5.93
C PRO A 99 -0.29 -19.93 7.30
N ILE A 100 0.56 -20.36 8.26
CA ILE A 100 0.62 -19.73 9.58
C ILE A 100 1.23 -18.33 9.47
N LYS A 101 2.29 -18.20 8.65
CA LYS A 101 2.88 -16.89 8.34
C LYS A 101 1.89 -15.99 7.60
N ALA A 102 1.17 -16.53 6.62
CA ALA A 102 0.17 -15.79 5.86
C ALA A 102 -0.94 -15.24 6.77
N GLU A 103 -1.48 -16.07 7.66
CA GLU A 103 -2.48 -15.68 8.65
C GLU A 103 -1.94 -14.58 9.58
N ARG A 104 -0.73 -14.76 10.13
CA ARG A 104 -0.13 -13.76 11.02
C ARG A 104 0.11 -12.42 10.33
N LEU A 105 0.58 -12.41 9.09
CA LEU A 105 0.76 -11.18 8.32
C LEU A 105 -0.58 -10.49 8.04
N ARG A 106 -1.64 -11.26 7.77
CA ARG A 106 -2.99 -10.73 7.57
C ARG A 106 -3.57 -10.11 8.85
N GLU A 107 -3.32 -10.69 10.02
CA GLU A 107 -3.66 -10.09 11.32
C GLU A 107 -2.95 -8.75 11.49
N LEU A 108 -1.63 -8.70 11.23
CA LEU A 108 -0.85 -7.46 11.32
C LEU A 108 -1.32 -6.40 10.31
N ALA A 109 -1.72 -6.80 9.11
CA ALA A 109 -2.33 -5.90 8.14
C ALA A 109 -3.63 -5.31 8.69
N THR A 110 -4.50 -6.17 9.26
CA THR A 110 -5.76 -5.76 9.91
C THR A 110 -5.51 -4.75 11.04
N GLU A 111 -4.53 -5.02 11.92
CA GLU A 111 -4.14 -4.11 13.00
C GLU A 111 -3.63 -2.76 12.46
N SER A 112 -2.89 -2.76 11.36
CA SER A 112 -2.38 -1.55 10.71
C SER A 112 -3.52 -0.72 10.12
N PHE A 113 -4.47 -1.35 9.42
CA PHE A 113 -5.66 -0.68 8.87
C PHE A 113 -6.57 -0.15 9.97
N TRP A 114 -6.79 -0.91 11.05
CA TRP A 114 -7.53 -0.47 12.22
C TRP A 114 -6.89 0.76 12.87
N SER A 115 -5.57 0.74 13.03
CA SER A 115 -4.81 1.86 13.59
C SER A 115 -4.87 3.10 12.69
N SER A 116 -4.81 2.91 11.37
CA SER A 116 -5.04 3.96 10.37
C SER A 116 -6.42 4.60 10.55
N ALA A 117 -7.47 3.78 10.61
CA ALA A 117 -8.84 4.25 10.80
C ALA A 117 -9.04 5.00 12.13
N LYS A 118 -8.35 4.58 13.20
CA LYS A 118 -8.42 5.23 14.51
C LYS A 118 -7.89 6.67 14.46
N LEU A 119 -6.82 6.91 13.72
CA LEU A 119 -6.22 8.25 13.55
C LEU A 119 -7.13 9.23 12.81
N LEU A 120 -8.10 8.73 12.04
CA LEU A 120 -9.07 9.56 11.36
C LEU A 120 -10.10 10.18 12.32
N GLU A 121 -10.29 9.63 13.52
CA GLU A 121 -11.21 10.16 14.55
C GLU A 121 -12.64 10.42 14.00
N GLY A 122 -13.10 9.56 13.09
CA GLY A 122 -14.42 9.70 12.45
C GLY A 122 -14.48 10.70 11.29
N SER A 123 -13.36 11.30 10.91
CA SER A 123 -13.27 12.17 9.74
C SER A 123 -13.56 11.42 8.44
N GLU A 124 -14.27 12.08 7.53
CA GLU A 124 -14.53 11.55 6.19
C GLU A 124 -13.23 11.49 5.38
N VAL A 125 -13.04 10.39 4.64
CA VAL A 125 -11.98 10.22 3.66
C VAL A 125 -12.62 10.00 2.30
N LYS A 126 -12.08 10.62 1.25
CA LYS A 126 -12.53 10.45 -0.13
C LYS A 126 -11.33 10.23 -1.04
N LEU A 127 -11.51 9.47 -2.11
CA LEU A 127 -10.54 9.46 -3.19
C LEU A 127 -10.73 10.76 -3.98
N ARG A 128 -9.73 11.65 -3.98
CA ARG A 128 -9.81 12.91 -4.72
C ARG A 128 -9.37 12.72 -6.17
N GLN A 129 -8.20 12.11 -6.34
CA GLN A 129 -7.64 11.78 -7.64
C GLN A 129 -6.60 10.66 -7.50
N VAL A 130 -6.28 10.06 -8.63
CA VAL A 130 -5.16 9.13 -8.80
C VAL A 130 -4.24 9.66 -9.87
N GLY A 131 -3.00 9.18 -9.88
CA GLY A 131 -2.03 9.57 -10.89
C GLY A 131 -0.69 8.89 -10.67
N TRP A 132 0.37 9.59 -11.03
CA TRP A 132 1.73 9.07 -11.03
C TRP A 132 2.66 10.03 -10.29
N ALA A 133 3.45 9.50 -9.36
CA ALA A 133 4.37 10.29 -8.55
C ALA A 133 5.76 10.28 -9.18
N ASP A 134 6.16 11.40 -9.79
CA ASP A 134 7.53 11.61 -10.25
C ASP A 134 8.39 12.02 -9.05
N LEU A 135 8.99 11.00 -8.44
CA LEU A 135 9.83 11.14 -7.26
C LEU A 135 11.17 11.84 -7.57
N GLU A 136 11.62 11.82 -8.83
CA GLU A 136 12.87 12.47 -9.23
C GLU A 136 12.68 13.98 -9.40
N ASN A 137 11.57 14.39 -10.03
CA ASN A 137 11.25 15.78 -10.28
C ASN A 137 10.30 16.41 -9.24
N GLU A 138 9.89 15.64 -8.22
CA GLU A 138 8.96 16.03 -7.17
C GLU A 138 7.63 16.54 -7.76
N LYS A 139 7.03 15.78 -8.68
CA LYS A 139 5.79 16.16 -9.38
C LYS A 139 4.71 15.11 -9.23
N PHE A 140 3.47 15.58 -9.17
CA PHE A 140 2.28 14.77 -9.32
C PHE A 140 1.79 14.90 -10.77
N HIS A 141 1.75 13.78 -11.48
CA HIS A 141 1.13 13.68 -12.78
C HIS A 141 -0.28 13.11 -12.60
N GLY A 142 -1.25 14.01 -12.44
CA GLY A 142 -2.66 13.63 -12.46
C GLY A 142 -3.01 12.99 -13.79
N ASP A 143 -3.76 11.90 -13.73
CA ASP A 143 -4.16 11.17 -14.94
C ASP A 143 -5.57 11.64 -15.35
N PRO A 144 -5.72 12.37 -16.47
CA PRO A 144 -7.03 12.85 -16.92
C PRO A 144 -7.94 11.73 -17.44
N ASP A 145 -7.37 10.57 -17.76
CA ASP A 145 -8.10 9.35 -18.15
C ASP A 145 -7.53 8.16 -17.36
N PRO A 146 -7.75 8.13 -16.04
CA PRO A 146 -7.06 7.21 -15.15
C PRO A 146 -7.44 5.77 -15.47
N GLN A 147 -6.43 4.89 -15.44
CA GLN A 147 -6.66 3.46 -15.61
C GLN A 147 -7.74 2.97 -14.62
N PRO A 148 -8.79 2.26 -15.08
CA PRO A 148 -9.92 1.88 -14.23
C PRO A 148 -9.51 1.09 -12.97
N SER A 149 -8.48 0.23 -13.09
CA SER A 149 -7.95 -0.54 -11.97
C SER A 149 -7.29 0.35 -10.90
N LEU A 150 -6.63 1.45 -11.29
CA LEU A 150 -6.04 2.38 -10.34
C LEU A 150 -7.13 3.14 -9.56
N VAL A 151 -8.20 3.58 -10.24
CA VAL A 151 -9.35 4.22 -9.58
C VAL A 151 -10.04 3.24 -8.64
N ALA A 152 -10.37 2.04 -9.11
CA ALA A 152 -11.02 1.00 -8.32
C ALA A 152 -10.21 0.65 -7.07
N SER A 153 -8.88 0.55 -7.20
CA SER A 153 -7.98 0.33 -6.08
C SER A 153 -8.13 1.44 -5.02
N GLY A 154 -8.11 2.70 -5.44
CA GLY A 154 -8.27 3.85 -4.53
C GLY A 154 -9.64 3.89 -3.85
N GLU A 155 -10.71 3.59 -4.57
CA GLU A 155 -12.06 3.51 -4.01
C GLU A 155 -12.19 2.38 -2.97
N ASN A 156 -11.55 1.24 -3.23
CA ASN A 156 -11.50 0.13 -2.30
C ASN A 156 -10.66 0.44 -1.05
N LEU A 157 -9.56 1.19 -1.17
CA LEU A 157 -8.81 1.69 -0.02
C LEU A 157 -9.69 2.57 0.88
N VAL A 158 -10.41 3.53 0.27
CA VAL A 158 -11.29 4.45 1.00
C VAL A 158 -12.46 3.69 1.63
N GLY A 159 -13.14 2.83 0.88
CA GLY A 159 -14.24 2.02 1.41
C GLY A 159 -13.81 1.07 2.53
N GLY A 160 -12.58 0.55 2.48
CA GLY A 160 -11.99 -0.22 3.57
C GLY A 160 -11.79 0.61 4.83
N LEU A 161 -11.25 1.83 4.70
CA LEU A 161 -11.10 2.77 5.83
C LEU A 161 -12.46 3.13 6.45
N GLU A 162 -13.47 3.45 5.63
CA GLU A 162 -14.81 3.77 6.12
C GLU A 162 -15.42 2.62 6.95
N LEU A 163 -15.24 1.38 6.51
CA LEU A 163 -15.71 0.20 7.23
C LEU A 163 -14.93 -0.04 8.52
N MET A 164 -13.61 0.15 8.52
CA MET A 164 -12.81 0.12 9.76
C MET A 164 -13.25 1.21 10.74
N GLN A 165 -13.56 2.42 10.25
CA GLN A 165 -14.09 3.50 11.10
C GLN A 165 -15.44 3.16 11.71
N LYS A 166 -16.35 2.53 10.95
CA LYS A 166 -17.63 2.02 11.48
C LYS A 166 -17.42 0.99 12.57
N ALA A 167 -16.44 0.10 12.40
CA ALA A 167 -16.13 -0.94 13.37
C ALA A 167 -15.64 -0.38 14.72
N LEU A 168 -14.90 0.74 14.75
CA LEU A 168 -14.35 1.32 15.98
C LEU A 168 -15.40 1.65 17.06
N GLY A 169 -16.64 1.95 16.67
CA GLY A 169 -17.74 2.29 17.57
C GLY A 169 -18.83 1.22 17.68
N ASP A 170 -18.67 0.09 17.00
CA ASP A 170 -19.69 -0.96 16.91
C ASP A 170 -19.54 -1.97 18.05
N PRO A 171 -20.59 -2.29 18.82
CA PRO A 171 -20.55 -3.37 19.82
C PRO A 171 -20.29 -4.76 19.21
N GLN A 172 -20.49 -4.93 17.90
CA GLN A 172 -20.18 -6.13 17.13
C GLN A 172 -19.33 -5.73 15.91
N PRO A 173 -18.02 -5.46 16.08
CA PRO A 173 -17.19 -4.85 15.03
C PRO A 173 -16.86 -5.82 13.90
N GLU A 174 -16.89 -7.14 14.14
CA GLU A 174 -16.40 -8.17 13.22
C GLU A 174 -17.00 -8.13 11.80
N PRO A 175 -18.30 -7.94 11.58
CA PRO A 175 -18.84 -7.84 10.22
C PRO A 175 -18.26 -6.67 9.43
N ASN A 176 -18.02 -5.53 10.09
CA ASN A 176 -17.42 -4.35 9.46
C ASN A 176 -15.92 -4.56 9.21
N ILE A 177 -15.19 -5.18 10.15
CA ILE A 177 -13.77 -5.55 9.96
C ILE A 177 -13.61 -6.51 8.77
N ALA A 178 -14.43 -7.56 8.72
CA ALA A 178 -14.39 -8.54 7.63
C ALA A 178 -14.70 -7.90 6.27
N ALA A 179 -15.71 -7.04 6.21
CA ALA A 179 -16.05 -6.29 5.00
C ALA A 179 -14.94 -5.30 4.59
N ALA A 180 -14.29 -4.64 5.57
CA ALA A 180 -13.15 -3.77 5.32
C ALA A 180 -11.96 -4.53 4.74
N MET A 181 -11.62 -5.68 5.32
CA MET A 181 -10.54 -6.52 4.82
C MET A 181 -10.82 -7.03 3.40
N ALA A 182 -12.08 -7.36 3.07
CA ALA A 182 -12.46 -7.70 1.71
C ALA A 182 -12.26 -6.54 0.72
N ARG A 183 -12.47 -5.29 1.14
CA ARG A 183 -12.15 -4.09 0.34
C ARG A 183 -10.65 -3.94 0.14
N PHE A 184 -9.84 -4.06 1.19
CA PHE A 184 -8.38 -3.99 1.06
C PHE A 184 -7.81 -5.11 0.17
N ASP A 185 -8.35 -6.34 0.28
CA ASP A 185 -8.02 -7.45 -0.63
C ASP A 185 -8.33 -7.10 -2.08
N GLN A 186 -9.47 -6.45 -2.33
CA GLN A 186 -9.84 -6.02 -3.67
C GLN A 186 -8.91 -4.92 -4.17
N ALA A 187 -8.57 -3.92 -3.34
CA ALA A 187 -7.60 -2.89 -3.70
C ALA A 187 -6.24 -3.46 -4.10
N TYR A 188 -5.78 -4.51 -3.39
CA TYR A 188 -4.57 -5.25 -3.71
C TYR A 188 -4.67 -5.99 -5.06
N LYS A 189 -5.81 -6.63 -5.34
CA LYS A 189 -6.03 -7.29 -6.65
C LYS A 189 -6.08 -6.29 -7.79
N ASP A 190 -6.71 -5.13 -7.58
CA ASP A 190 -6.81 -4.06 -8.57
C ASP A 190 -5.41 -3.51 -8.91
N LEU A 191 -4.51 -3.40 -7.92
CA LEU A 191 -3.08 -3.14 -8.16
C LEU A 191 -2.45 -4.23 -9.02
N GLY A 192 -2.69 -5.51 -8.71
CA GLY A 192 -2.25 -6.62 -9.56
C GLY A 192 -2.68 -6.47 -11.02
N THR A 193 -3.94 -6.08 -11.27
CA THR A 193 -4.45 -5.80 -12.61
C THR A 193 -3.74 -4.62 -13.27
N LEU A 194 -3.53 -3.52 -12.54
CA LEU A 194 -2.81 -2.34 -13.04
C LEU A 194 -1.42 -2.69 -13.57
N PHE A 195 -0.65 -3.49 -12.81
CA PHE A 195 0.72 -3.85 -13.16
C PHE A 195 0.82 -4.97 -14.20
N ALA A 196 -0.19 -5.83 -14.33
CA ALA A 196 -0.22 -6.91 -15.31
C ALA A 196 -0.58 -6.44 -16.74
N GLY A 197 -1.32 -5.33 -16.86
CA GLY A 197 -1.70 -4.70 -18.13
C GLY A 197 -2.84 -5.39 -18.86
#